data_AF-F0Y0S0-F1
#
_entry.id   AF-F0Y0S0-F1
#
_cell.length_a   1.000
_cell.length_b   1.000
_cell.length_c   1.000
_cell.angle_alpha   90.00
_cell.angle_beta   90.00
_cell.angle_gamma   90.00
#
_symmetry.space_group_name_H-M   'P 1'
#
loop_
_entity.id
_entity.type
_entity.pdbx_description
1 polymer ?
#
loop_
_entity_poly.entity_id
_entity_poly.type
_entity_poly.pdbx_seq_one_letter_code
_entity_poly.pdbx_strand_id
1 'polypeptide(L)'
;NPVCAECGAPDVEWVSMAVGCALCVDCATIHRKLGAEFSKLRALWLDRWSPLMLKYLHRAGGNARANAVWERETPSGWTKPDPLAPAHVKEQWIVAKYVWNGFLGKPGALDGGDDAPSRALTRAAARGDVHALKVAFANKGLATWRDPSNKHRTALHVATSAGAADAVAFLLLNGGDVHQLDDDDATALCLASASDSAVEVAQLILEHEQGDLW
;
A
#
# COMPACT_ATOMS: atom_id res chain seq x y z
N ASN A 1 8.43 -14.47 -6.07
CA ASN A 1 9.17 -13.20 -6.26
C ASN A 1 10.62 -13.43 -5.84
N PRO A 2 11.44 -14.14 -6.65
CA PRO A 2 12.75 -14.63 -6.22
C PRO A 2 13.88 -13.60 -6.42
N VAL A 3 13.55 -12.33 -6.65
CA VAL A 3 14.54 -11.27 -6.88
C VAL A 3 14.11 -10.01 -6.15
N CYS A 4 15.06 -9.15 -5.81
CA CYS A 4 14.80 -7.87 -5.19
C CYS A 4 14.04 -6.96 -6.16
N ALA A 5 12.96 -6.34 -5.69
CA ALA A 5 12.14 -5.44 -6.48
C ALA A 5 12.90 -4.18 -6.93
N GLU A 6 13.97 -3.80 -6.25
CA GLU A 6 14.71 -2.56 -6.48
C GLU A 6 15.97 -2.76 -7.34
N CYS A 7 16.75 -3.83 -7.09
CA CYS A 7 18.03 -4.05 -7.78
C CYS A 7 18.16 -5.40 -8.49
N GLY A 8 17.16 -6.28 -8.41
CA GLY A 8 17.19 -7.60 -9.07
C GLY A 8 18.05 -8.67 -8.39
N ALA A 9 18.64 -8.41 -7.21
CA ALA A 9 19.42 -9.42 -6.47
C ALA A 9 18.58 -10.67 -6.13
N PRO A 10 19.09 -11.90 -6.30
CA PRO A 10 18.30 -13.14 -6.11
C PRO A 10 17.99 -13.47 -4.65
N ASP A 11 18.87 -13.13 -3.72
CA ASP A 11 18.72 -13.49 -2.30
C ASP A 11 17.82 -12.47 -1.57
N VAL A 12 16.51 -12.61 -1.76
CA VAL A 12 15.51 -11.82 -1.04
C VAL A 12 15.25 -12.39 0.34
N GLU A 13 15.27 -11.53 1.34
CA GLU A 13 15.05 -11.91 2.74
C GLU A 13 13.97 -11.08 3.42
N TRP A 14 13.53 -10.00 2.77
CA TRP A 14 12.62 -9.02 3.33
C TRP A 14 11.45 -8.76 2.40
N VAL A 15 10.33 -8.31 2.98
CA VAL A 15 9.16 -7.83 2.26
C VAL A 15 8.80 -6.45 2.81
N SER A 16 8.55 -5.49 1.93
CA SER A 16 7.80 -4.30 2.30
C SER A 16 6.31 -4.61 2.19
N MET A 17 5.59 -4.67 3.31
CA MET A 17 4.16 -4.96 3.36
C MET A 17 3.34 -3.83 2.73
N ALA A 18 3.68 -2.58 3.04
CA ALA A 18 2.99 -1.39 2.52
C ALA A 18 3.05 -1.29 0.99
N VAL A 19 4.21 -1.57 0.40
CA VAL A 19 4.41 -1.59 -1.06
C VAL A 19 3.92 -2.90 -1.67
N GLY A 20 4.15 -4.01 -0.97
CA GLY A 20 3.88 -5.38 -1.41
C GLY A 20 5.01 -5.95 -2.29
N CYS A 21 6.28 -5.73 -1.95
CA CYS A 21 7.43 -6.15 -2.76
C CYS A 21 8.51 -6.86 -1.94
N ALA A 22 9.24 -7.78 -2.57
CA ALA A 22 10.37 -8.51 -1.97
C ALA A 22 11.68 -7.74 -2.15
N LEU A 23 12.54 -7.75 -1.13
CA LEU A 23 13.74 -6.93 -1.03
C LEU A 23 14.93 -7.79 -0.57
N CYS A 24 16.11 -7.51 -1.12
CA CYS A 24 17.37 -7.97 -0.52
C CYS A 24 17.72 -7.14 0.72
N VAL A 25 18.71 -7.60 1.49
CA VAL A 25 19.16 -6.95 2.74
C VAL A 25 19.58 -5.49 2.53
N ASP A 26 20.31 -5.18 1.45
CA ASP A 26 20.76 -3.83 1.14
C ASP A 26 19.58 -2.86 0.93
N CYS A 27 18.63 -3.25 0.08
CA CYS A 27 17.50 -2.40 -0.26
C CYS A 27 16.53 -2.29 0.93
N ALA A 28 16.34 -3.37 1.70
CA ALA A 28 15.59 -3.32 2.95
C ALA A 28 16.22 -2.33 3.95
N THR A 29 17.56 -2.24 4.01
CA THR A 29 18.24 -1.26 4.87
C THR A 29 17.94 0.17 4.47
N ILE A 30 17.84 0.46 3.16
CA ILE A 30 17.44 1.78 2.66
C ILE A 30 15.96 2.05 2.96
N HIS A 31 15.07 1.09 2.71
CA HIS A 31 13.64 1.18 3.07
C HIS A 31 13.43 1.47 4.56
N ARG A 32 14.27 0.93 5.45
CA ARG A 32 14.23 1.21 6.89
C ARG A 32 14.54 2.68 7.19
N LYS A 33 15.48 3.29 6.46
CA LYS A 33 15.82 4.71 6.60
C LYS A 33 14.71 5.64 6.11
N LEU A 34 13.90 5.20 5.13
CA LEU A 34 12.77 6.00 4.63
C LEU A 34 11.70 6.22 5.71
N GLY A 35 11.43 5.22 6.54
CA GLY A 35 10.40 5.29 7.58
C GLY A 35 9.14 4.47 7.27
N ALA A 36 8.33 4.27 8.31
CA ALA A 36 7.14 3.41 8.30
C ALA A 36 5.98 3.96 7.46
N GLU A 37 6.04 5.25 7.13
CA GLU A 37 5.12 5.92 6.21
C GLU A 37 5.31 5.48 4.75
N PHE A 38 6.52 5.06 4.37
CA PHE A 38 6.82 4.55 3.02
C PHE A 38 6.91 3.03 2.97
N SER A 39 7.44 2.41 4.03
CA SER A 39 7.75 0.98 4.01
C SER A 39 7.61 0.32 5.37
N LYS A 40 6.84 -0.77 5.43
CA LYS A 40 6.67 -1.61 6.62
C LYS A 40 7.39 -2.94 6.37
N LEU A 41 8.58 -3.12 6.94
CA LEU A 41 9.46 -4.24 6.62
C LEU A 41 9.14 -5.47 7.49
N ARG A 42 9.09 -6.63 6.85
CA ARG A 42 9.02 -7.95 7.47
C ARG A 42 10.08 -8.88 6.91
N ALA A 43 10.81 -9.56 7.78
CA ALA A 43 11.77 -10.60 7.41
C ALA A 43 11.03 -11.91 7.07
N LEU A 44 11.38 -12.53 5.96
CA LEU A 44 10.73 -13.75 5.47
C LEU A 44 10.84 -14.92 6.46
N TRP A 45 11.99 -15.04 7.13
CA TRP A 45 12.31 -16.19 7.98
C TRP A 45 12.31 -15.88 9.48
N LEU A 46 12.47 -14.61 9.85
CA LEU A 46 12.62 -14.20 11.26
C LEU A 46 11.31 -13.72 11.89
N ASP A 47 10.39 -13.16 11.09
CA ASP A 47 9.12 -12.66 11.59
C ASP A 47 8.01 -13.70 11.51
N ARG A 48 7.01 -13.54 12.38
CA ARG A 48 5.77 -14.31 12.29
C ARG A 48 4.90 -13.77 11.17
N TRP A 49 4.21 -14.68 10.49
CA TRP A 49 3.32 -14.39 9.38
C TRP A 49 1.91 -14.87 9.69
N SER A 50 0.96 -13.94 9.82
CA SER A 50 -0.44 -14.33 9.96
C SER A 50 -0.98 -14.85 8.62
N PRO A 51 -1.99 -15.75 8.62
CA PRO A 51 -2.63 -16.21 7.39
C PRO A 51 -3.19 -15.05 6.55
N LEU A 52 -3.66 -13.98 7.18
CA LEU A 52 -4.18 -12.79 6.51
C LEU A 52 -3.07 -12.00 5.79
N MET A 53 -1.90 -11.84 6.43
CA MET A 53 -0.73 -11.23 5.79
C MET A 53 -0.31 -11.98 4.52
N LEU A 54 -0.20 -13.31 4.62
CA LEU A 54 0.19 -14.16 3.49
C LEU A 54 -0.84 -14.12 2.36
N LYS A 55 -2.13 -14.14 2.70
CA LYS A 55 -3.23 -14.03 1.75
C LYS A 55 -3.21 -12.70 1.02
N TYR A 56 -3.02 -11.60 1.74
CA TYR A 56 -2.84 -10.26 1.15
C TYR A 56 -1.63 -10.21 0.20
N LEU A 57 -0.45 -10.69 0.63
CA LEU A 57 0.74 -10.70 -0.22
C LEU A 57 0.56 -11.56 -1.48
N HIS A 58 -0.12 -12.71 -1.35
CA HIS A 58 -0.42 -13.59 -2.48
C HIS A 58 -1.33 -12.91 -3.52
N ARG A 59 -2.38 -12.21 -3.06
CA ARG A 59 -3.42 -11.62 -3.93
C ARG A 59 -3.04 -10.25 -4.47
N ALA A 60 -2.52 -9.38 -3.61
CA ALA A 60 -2.27 -7.96 -3.91
C ALA A 60 -0.80 -7.58 -3.96
N GLY A 61 0.09 -8.41 -3.41
CA GLY A 61 1.54 -8.20 -3.44
C GLY A 61 2.21 -8.72 -4.71
N GLY A 62 3.54 -8.70 -4.67
CA GLY A 62 4.43 -9.18 -5.72
C GLY A 62 5.12 -8.04 -6.48
N ASN A 63 6.37 -8.26 -6.84
CA ASN A 63 7.24 -7.26 -7.46
C ASN A 63 6.67 -6.71 -8.76
N ALA A 64 6.10 -7.58 -9.60
CA ALA A 64 5.48 -7.17 -10.86
C ALA A 64 4.31 -6.20 -10.62
N ARG A 65 3.45 -6.47 -9.64
CA ARG A 65 2.31 -5.60 -9.30
C ARG A 65 2.76 -4.29 -8.65
N ALA A 66 3.78 -4.35 -7.79
CA ALA A 66 4.35 -3.15 -7.17
C ALA A 66 5.03 -2.25 -8.22
N ASN A 67 5.87 -2.81 -9.10
CA ASN A 67 6.58 -2.06 -10.11
C ASN A 67 5.65 -1.56 -11.23
N ALA A 68 4.53 -2.22 -11.51
CA ALA A 68 3.48 -1.69 -12.38
C ALA A 68 2.85 -0.37 -11.88
N VAL A 69 3.02 -0.05 -10.58
CA VAL A 69 2.61 1.23 -9.99
C VAL A 69 3.80 2.15 -9.86
N TRP A 70 4.81 1.74 -9.07
CA TRP A 70 5.89 2.61 -8.61
C TRP A 70 7.06 2.71 -9.59
N GLU A 71 7.15 1.85 -10.60
CA GLU A 71 8.15 1.90 -11.68
C GLU A 71 7.47 1.81 -13.06
N ARG A 72 6.28 2.41 -13.19
CA ARG A 72 5.47 2.32 -14.41
C ARG A 72 6.20 2.90 -15.62
N GLU A 73 6.86 4.04 -15.42
CA GLU A 73 7.61 4.74 -16.45
C GLU A 73 8.90 5.27 -15.83
N THR A 74 10.05 4.75 -16.28
CA THR A 74 11.37 5.25 -15.87
C THR A 74 11.76 6.43 -16.77
N PRO A 75 11.87 7.67 -16.23
CA PRO A 75 12.23 8.83 -17.04
C PRO A 75 13.65 8.73 -17.60
N SER A 76 13.93 9.50 -18.65
CA SER A 76 15.28 9.62 -19.19
C SER A 76 16.28 10.06 -18.11
N GLY A 77 17.46 9.46 -18.09
CA GLY A 77 18.51 9.71 -17.09
C GLY A 77 18.43 8.84 -15.84
N TRP A 78 17.35 8.06 -15.67
CA TRP A 78 17.23 7.08 -14.59
C TRP A 78 17.42 5.66 -15.11
N THR A 79 18.20 4.87 -14.38
CA THR A 79 18.42 3.45 -14.67
C THR A 79 18.27 2.66 -13.38
N LYS A 80 17.53 1.56 -13.46
CA LYS A 80 17.37 0.66 -12.33
C LYS A 80 18.73 0.09 -11.92
N PRO A 81 19.13 0.16 -10.64
CA PRO A 81 20.42 -0.33 -10.19
C PRO A 81 20.52 -1.85 -10.38
N ASP A 82 21.71 -2.34 -10.69
CA ASP A 82 22.02 -3.77 -10.65
C ASP A 82 22.34 -4.23 -9.20
N PRO A 83 22.45 -5.55 -8.95
CA PRO A 83 22.71 -6.07 -7.61
C PRO A 83 24.01 -5.57 -6.96
N LEU A 84 25.05 -5.29 -7.76
CA LEU A 84 26.37 -4.86 -7.31
C LEU A 84 26.50 -3.33 -7.22
N ALA A 85 25.46 -2.58 -7.62
CA ALA A 85 25.48 -1.13 -7.56
C ALA A 85 25.77 -0.62 -6.13
N PRO A 86 26.57 0.46 -5.99
CA PRO A 86 26.85 1.08 -4.70
C PRO A 86 25.59 1.49 -3.95
N ALA A 87 25.66 1.49 -2.61
CA ALA A 87 24.52 1.80 -1.75
C ALA A 87 23.86 3.15 -2.07
N HIS A 88 24.64 4.19 -2.38
CA HIS A 88 24.10 5.52 -2.70
C HIS A 88 23.29 5.53 -4.02
N VAL A 89 23.63 4.67 -5.00
CA VAL A 89 22.87 4.54 -6.26
C VAL A 89 21.53 3.85 -6.00
N LYS A 90 21.55 2.77 -5.21
CA LYS A 90 20.33 2.09 -4.75
C LYS A 90 19.43 3.05 -3.95
N GLU A 91 20.02 3.89 -3.10
CA GLU A 91 19.30 4.87 -2.29
C GLU A 91 18.65 5.96 -3.14
N GLN A 92 19.36 6.52 -4.12
CA GLN A 92 18.80 7.48 -5.06
C GLN A 92 17.60 6.89 -5.84
N TRP A 93 17.71 5.64 -6.31
CA TRP A 93 16.60 4.95 -6.99
C TRP A 93 15.37 4.81 -6.09
N ILE A 94 15.56 4.29 -4.88
CA ILE A 94 14.48 4.01 -3.92
C ILE A 94 13.80 5.30 -3.46
N VAL A 95 14.57 6.37 -3.19
CA VAL A 95 14.02 7.70 -2.85
C VAL A 95 13.20 8.28 -4.01
N ALA A 96 13.73 8.24 -5.23
CA ALA A 96 13.00 8.74 -6.40
C ALA A 96 11.70 7.97 -6.65
N LYS A 97 11.75 6.64 -6.46
CA LYS A 97 10.61 5.74 -6.64
C LYS A 97 9.45 6.02 -5.67
N TYR A 98 9.73 6.14 -4.37
CA TYR A 98 8.69 6.15 -3.33
C TYR A 98 8.47 7.48 -2.61
N VAL A 99 9.50 8.33 -2.51
CA VAL A 99 9.37 9.63 -1.85
C VAL A 99 8.89 10.67 -2.86
N TRP A 100 9.54 10.72 -4.01
CA TRP A 100 9.20 11.66 -5.08
C TRP A 100 8.09 11.16 -5.98
N ASN A 101 7.79 9.86 -5.96
CA ASN A 101 6.85 9.21 -6.88
C ASN A 101 7.23 9.51 -8.35
N GLY A 102 8.53 9.52 -8.63
CA GLY A 102 9.09 10.03 -9.88
C GLY A 102 8.84 9.13 -11.09
N PHE A 103 8.41 7.88 -10.88
CA PHE A 103 8.29 6.87 -11.94
C PHE A 103 6.84 6.41 -12.19
N LEU A 104 5.84 7.17 -11.72
CA LEU A 104 4.42 6.84 -11.93
C LEU A 104 3.95 7.07 -13.38
N GLY A 105 4.77 7.73 -14.20
CA GLY A 105 4.40 8.27 -15.50
C GLY A 105 3.66 9.60 -15.38
N LYS A 106 3.31 10.21 -16.52
CA LYS A 106 2.48 11.42 -16.50
C LYS A 106 1.14 11.10 -15.82
N PRO A 107 0.68 11.93 -14.86
CA PRO A 107 -0.67 11.79 -14.36
C PRO A 107 -1.59 11.85 -15.57
N GLY A 108 -2.28 10.75 -15.88
CA GLY A 108 -3.39 10.82 -16.82
C GLY A 108 -4.30 11.91 -16.28
N ALA A 109 -4.74 12.84 -17.13
CA ALA A 109 -5.51 14.02 -16.70
C ALA A 109 -6.58 13.60 -15.69
N LEU A 110 -6.27 13.76 -14.41
CA LEU A 110 -7.24 13.60 -13.35
C LEU A 110 -8.01 14.91 -13.40
N ASP A 111 -8.90 15.01 -14.38
CA ASP A 111 -9.81 16.14 -14.48
C ASP A 111 -10.63 16.17 -13.18
N GLY A 112 -10.34 17.16 -12.34
CA GLY A 112 -11.17 17.51 -11.20
C GLY A 112 -10.41 17.74 -9.91
N GLY A 113 -10.01 18.98 -9.65
CA GLY A 113 -9.69 19.49 -8.30
C GLY A 113 -8.56 18.78 -7.54
N ASP A 114 -8.20 19.35 -6.39
CA ASP A 114 -7.10 18.84 -5.56
C ASP A 114 -7.40 17.49 -4.89
N ASP A 115 -8.68 17.12 -4.79
CA ASP A 115 -9.17 15.90 -4.15
C ASP A 115 -9.41 14.73 -5.13
N ALA A 116 -9.13 14.91 -6.43
CA ALA A 116 -9.25 13.85 -7.43
C ALA A 116 -8.58 12.52 -7.05
N PRO A 117 -7.32 12.51 -6.57
CA PRO A 117 -6.65 11.28 -6.17
C PRO A 117 -7.37 10.59 -5.00
N SER A 118 -7.84 11.35 -4.00
CA SER A 118 -8.59 10.80 -2.87
C SER A 118 -9.94 10.22 -3.28
N ARG A 119 -10.67 10.88 -4.20
CA ARG A 119 -11.90 10.30 -4.78
C ARG A 119 -11.62 9.05 -5.59
N ALA A 120 -10.52 9.01 -6.35
CA ALA A 120 -10.11 7.81 -7.08
C ALA A 120 -9.79 6.66 -6.12
N LEU A 121 -9.12 6.96 -5.00
CA LEU A 121 -8.79 6.02 -3.94
C LEU A 121 -10.08 5.45 -3.30
N THR A 122 -11.05 6.29 -2.91
CA THR A 122 -12.34 5.84 -2.37
C THR A 122 -13.14 5.00 -3.39
N ARG A 123 -13.16 5.37 -4.68
CA ARG A 123 -13.83 4.57 -5.72
C ARG A 123 -13.15 3.22 -5.97
N ALA A 124 -11.82 3.17 -5.91
CA ALA A 124 -11.08 1.91 -6.02
C ALA A 124 -11.36 1.00 -4.82
N ALA A 125 -11.40 1.57 -3.62
CA ALA A 125 -11.78 0.89 -2.38
C ALA A 125 -13.18 0.26 -2.47
N ALA A 126 -14.18 1.00 -2.98
CA ALA A 126 -15.55 0.50 -3.18
C ALA A 126 -15.63 -0.73 -4.09
N ARG A 127 -14.71 -0.84 -5.06
CA ARG A 127 -14.67 -1.93 -6.03
C ARG A 127 -13.73 -3.07 -5.62
N GLY A 128 -12.98 -2.91 -4.53
CA GLY A 128 -11.90 -3.82 -4.17
C GLY A 128 -10.75 -3.87 -5.18
N ASP A 129 -10.60 -2.84 -6.03
CA ASP A 129 -9.54 -2.78 -7.04
C ASP A 129 -8.25 -2.26 -6.40
N VAL A 130 -7.45 -3.19 -5.88
CA VAL A 130 -6.21 -2.86 -5.15
C VAL A 130 -5.15 -2.21 -6.06
N HIS A 131 -5.14 -2.51 -7.37
CA HIS A 131 -4.19 -1.86 -8.26
C HIS A 131 -4.55 -0.39 -8.46
N ALA A 132 -5.81 -0.08 -8.77
CA ALA A 132 -6.27 1.30 -8.85
C ALA A 132 -6.12 2.05 -7.52
N LEU A 133 -6.31 1.36 -6.39
CA LEU A 133 -6.10 1.89 -5.04
C LEU A 133 -4.64 2.31 -4.81
N LYS A 134 -3.70 1.44 -5.17
CA LYS A 134 -2.25 1.73 -5.13
C LYS A 134 -1.87 2.91 -6.02
N VAL A 135 -2.41 2.96 -7.24
CA VAL A 135 -2.18 4.07 -8.17
C VAL A 135 -2.70 5.38 -7.61
N ALA A 136 -3.92 5.40 -7.06
CA ALA A 136 -4.50 6.61 -6.48
C ALA A 136 -3.72 7.08 -5.25
N PHE A 137 -3.29 6.17 -4.38
CA PHE A 137 -2.42 6.47 -3.24
C PHE A 137 -1.06 7.04 -3.69
N ALA A 138 -0.43 6.42 -4.68
CA ALA A 138 0.83 6.90 -5.25
C ALA A 138 0.70 8.33 -5.84
N ASN A 139 -0.47 8.66 -6.41
CA ASN A 139 -0.80 10.01 -6.87
C ASN A 139 -1.28 10.95 -5.73
N LYS A 140 -0.82 10.70 -4.50
CA LYS A 140 -1.09 11.51 -3.29
C LYS A 140 -2.55 11.49 -2.82
N GLY A 141 -3.32 10.45 -3.17
CA GLY A 141 -4.63 10.20 -2.56
C GLY A 141 -4.48 9.92 -1.06
N LEU A 142 -5.27 10.60 -0.23
CA LEU A 142 -5.19 10.47 1.22
C LEU A 142 -6.16 9.39 1.71
N ALA A 143 -5.65 8.39 2.44
CA ALA A 143 -6.47 7.32 3.01
C ALA A 143 -7.49 7.81 4.06
N THR A 144 -7.19 8.95 4.70
CA THR A 144 -8.03 9.61 5.72
C THR A 144 -8.98 10.66 5.14
N TRP A 145 -8.97 10.88 3.81
CA TRP A 145 -9.87 11.84 3.18
C TRP A 145 -11.33 11.45 3.42
N ARG A 146 -12.14 12.44 3.82
CA ARG A 146 -13.56 12.30 4.13
C ARG A 146 -14.36 12.77 2.94
N ASP A 147 -15.12 11.87 2.31
CA ASP A 147 -15.92 12.18 1.13
C ASP A 147 -17.17 13.01 1.50
N PRO A 148 -17.23 14.32 1.18
CA PRO A 148 -18.37 15.16 1.54
C PRO A 148 -19.66 14.74 0.84
N SER A 149 -19.56 13.98 -0.25
CA SER A 149 -20.72 13.47 -0.99
C SER A 149 -21.25 12.14 -0.46
N ASN A 150 -20.53 11.50 0.47
CA ASN A 150 -20.83 10.16 0.97
C ASN A 150 -20.68 10.09 2.50
N LYS A 151 -21.45 10.91 3.21
CA LYS A 151 -21.50 10.93 4.68
C LYS A 151 -20.12 11.07 5.34
N HIS A 152 -19.18 11.75 4.70
CA HIS A 152 -17.80 11.87 5.14
C HIS A 152 -17.07 10.54 5.39
N ARG A 153 -17.50 9.47 4.72
CA ARG A 153 -16.82 8.18 4.76
C ARG A 153 -15.44 8.27 4.13
N THR A 154 -14.49 7.58 4.75
CA THR A 154 -13.15 7.36 4.18
C THR A 154 -13.14 6.16 3.26
N ALA A 155 -12.04 5.97 2.53
CA ALA A 155 -11.82 4.77 1.75
C ALA A 155 -11.87 3.49 2.59
N LEU A 156 -11.46 3.54 3.87
CA LEU A 156 -11.50 2.40 4.78
C LEU A 156 -12.96 2.00 5.08
N HIS A 157 -13.83 2.96 5.41
CA HIS A 157 -15.27 2.70 5.61
C HIS A 157 -15.91 2.02 4.38
N VAL A 158 -15.57 2.53 3.20
CA VAL A 158 -16.14 2.07 1.93
C VAL A 158 -15.61 0.68 1.55
N ALA A 159 -14.30 0.43 1.68
CA ALA A 159 -13.72 -0.91 1.47
C ALA A 159 -14.30 -1.94 2.45
N THR A 160 -14.48 -1.55 3.71
CA THR A 160 -15.05 -2.41 4.74
C THR A 160 -16.50 -2.76 4.45
N SER A 161 -17.33 -1.78 4.09
CA SER A 161 -18.72 -2.02 3.69
C SER A 161 -18.84 -2.95 2.47
N ALA A 162 -17.86 -2.90 1.57
CA ALA A 162 -17.78 -3.76 0.40
C ALA A 162 -17.21 -5.17 0.68
N GLY A 163 -16.75 -5.45 1.91
CA GLY A 163 -16.06 -6.71 2.23
C GLY A 163 -14.71 -6.88 1.51
N ALA A 164 -14.11 -5.78 1.04
CA ALA A 164 -12.90 -5.81 0.21
C ALA A 164 -11.63 -5.98 1.06
N ALA A 165 -11.40 -7.19 1.58
CA ALA A 165 -10.32 -7.52 2.51
C ALA A 165 -8.93 -7.03 2.05
N ASP A 166 -8.57 -7.27 0.77
CA ASP A 166 -7.26 -6.86 0.26
C ASP A 166 -7.12 -5.31 0.15
N ALA A 167 -8.22 -4.59 -0.10
CA ALA A 167 -8.24 -3.13 -0.11
C ALA A 167 -8.15 -2.57 1.31
N VAL A 168 -8.86 -3.18 2.28
CA VAL A 168 -8.75 -2.85 3.70
C VAL A 168 -7.30 -3.04 4.17
N ALA A 169 -6.69 -4.20 3.92
CA ALA A 169 -5.31 -4.47 4.28
C ALA A 169 -4.34 -3.43 3.70
N PHE A 170 -4.50 -3.06 2.43
CA PHE A 170 -3.69 -2.00 1.82
C PHE A 170 -3.86 -0.65 2.52
N LEU A 171 -5.09 -0.24 2.83
CA LEU A 171 -5.37 1.04 3.49
C LEU A 171 -4.78 1.09 4.90
N LEU A 172 -4.95 0.02 5.68
CA LEU A 172 -4.38 -0.15 7.00
C LEU A 172 -2.84 -0.05 6.98
N LEU A 173 -2.21 -0.66 5.99
CA LEU A 173 -0.76 -0.57 5.78
C LEU A 173 -0.29 0.82 5.30
N ASN A 174 -1.19 1.68 4.84
CA ASN A 174 -0.86 2.96 4.21
C ASN A 174 -1.60 4.16 4.85
N GLY A 175 -1.83 4.09 6.17
CA GLY A 175 -2.28 5.23 6.98
C GLY A 175 -3.79 5.45 7.04
N GLY A 176 -4.60 4.43 6.71
CA GLY A 176 -6.02 4.42 7.00
C GLY A 176 -6.27 4.41 8.51
N ASP A 177 -7.03 5.38 9.01
CA ASP A 177 -7.38 5.50 10.42
C ASP A 177 -8.62 4.64 10.74
N VAL A 178 -8.44 3.64 11.60
CA VAL A 178 -9.50 2.73 12.06
C VAL A 178 -10.50 3.38 13.00
N HIS A 179 -10.12 4.49 13.65
CA HIS A 179 -10.94 5.21 14.63
C HIS A 179 -11.70 6.39 14.04
N GLN A 180 -11.42 6.74 12.78
CA GLN A 180 -12.09 7.85 12.12
C GLN A 180 -13.58 7.55 11.96
N LEU A 181 -14.43 8.54 12.23
CA LEU A 181 -15.89 8.43 12.20
C LEU A 181 -16.47 9.02 10.90
N ASP A 182 -17.52 8.38 10.39
CA ASP A 182 -18.43 8.96 9.39
C ASP A 182 -19.52 9.83 10.04
N ASP A 183 -20.46 10.37 9.25
CA ASP A 183 -21.54 11.22 9.77
C ASP A 183 -22.59 10.47 10.61
N ASP A 184 -22.59 9.13 10.57
CA ASP A 184 -23.46 8.29 11.42
C ASP A 184 -22.72 7.84 12.70
N ASP A 185 -21.58 8.47 13.04
CA ASP A 185 -20.67 8.10 14.14
C ASP A 185 -20.17 6.65 14.07
N ALA A 186 -20.09 6.06 12.87
CA ALA A 186 -19.60 4.70 12.68
C ALA A 186 -18.11 4.69 12.34
N THR A 187 -17.35 3.81 13.00
CA THR A 187 -15.99 3.43 12.56
C THR A 187 -16.04 2.36 11.48
N ALA A 188 -14.90 2.08 10.84
CA ALA A 188 -14.77 0.93 9.95
C ALA A 188 -15.13 -0.39 10.64
N LEU A 189 -14.74 -0.59 11.91
CA LEU A 189 -15.06 -1.81 12.65
C LEU A 189 -16.56 -1.94 12.93
N CYS A 190 -17.25 -0.84 13.26
CA CYS A 190 -18.70 -0.80 13.42
C CYS A 190 -19.40 -1.29 12.13
N LEU A 191 -18.95 -0.80 10.96
CA LEU A 191 -19.49 -1.22 9.67
C LEU A 191 -19.21 -2.70 9.36
N ALA A 192 -18.02 -3.21 9.70
CA ALA A 192 -17.70 -4.63 9.54
C ALA A 192 -18.62 -5.53 10.39
N SER A 193 -18.90 -5.09 11.62
CA SER A 193 -19.70 -5.87 12.59
C SER A 193 -21.17 -5.96 12.20
N ALA A 194 -21.66 -5.03 11.36
CA ALA A 194 -23.02 -5.02 10.85
C ALA A 194 -23.23 -5.92 9.61
N SER A 195 -22.17 -6.56 9.09
CA SER A 195 -22.23 -7.41 7.88
C SER A 195 -21.65 -8.80 8.15
N ASP A 196 -22.48 -9.83 7.99
CA ASP A 196 -22.05 -11.24 8.09
C ASP A 196 -20.93 -11.61 7.09
N SER A 197 -20.83 -10.87 5.98
CA SER A 197 -19.81 -11.08 4.94
C SER A 197 -18.44 -10.44 5.25
N ALA A 198 -18.33 -9.67 6.34
CA ALA A 198 -17.14 -8.87 6.66
C ALA A 198 -16.28 -9.42 7.81
N VAL A 199 -16.44 -10.70 8.19
CA VAL A 199 -15.65 -11.33 9.27
C VAL A 199 -14.14 -11.21 9.04
N GLU A 200 -13.68 -11.47 7.82
CA GLU A 200 -12.25 -11.34 7.48
C GLU A 200 -11.76 -9.88 7.59
N VAL A 201 -12.61 -8.91 7.21
CA VAL A 201 -12.31 -7.49 7.35
C VAL A 201 -12.25 -7.07 8.81
N ALA A 202 -13.20 -7.52 9.64
CA ALA A 202 -13.17 -7.28 11.07
C ALA A 202 -11.89 -7.86 11.71
N GLN A 203 -11.50 -9.07 11.33
CA GLN A 203 -10.26 -9.68 11.80
C GLN A 203 -9.02 -8.88 11.37
N LEU A 204 -8.97 -8.38 10.12
CA LEU A 204 -7.90 -7.49 9.67
C LEU A 204 -7.81 -6.21 10.51
N ILE A 205 -8.94 -5.58 10.85
CA ILE A 205 -8.95 -4.37 11.67
C ILE A 205 -8.50 -4.68 13.11
N LEU A 206 -8.95 -5.80 13.68
CA LEU A 206 -8.58 -6.19 15.04
C LEU A 206 -7.10 -6.61 15.17
N GLU A 207 -6.58 -7.39 14.21
CA GLU A 207 -5.14 -7.70 14.14
C GLU A 207 -4.31 -6.42 13.92
N HIS A 208 -4.92 -5.38 13.32
CA HIS A 208 -4.27 -4.08 13.15
C HIS A 208 -4.13 -3.40 14.51
N GLU A 209 -5.21 -3.19 15.23
CA GLU A 209 -5.14 -2.53 16.54
C GLU A 209 -4.20 -3.23 17.55
N GLN A 210 -4.01 -4.54 17.43
CA GLN A 210 -3.08 -5.33 18.26
C GLN A 210 -1.60 -5.18 17.85
N GLY A 211 -1.30 -4.61 16.68
CA GLY A 211 0.06 -4.48 16.14
C GLY A 211 0.61 -5.77 15.53
N ASP A 212 -0.23 -6.77 15.30
CA ASP A 212 0.20 -8.09 14.82
C ASP A 212 0.40 -8.12 13.29
N LEU A 213 -0.22 -7.19 12.55
CA LEU A 213 -0.27 -7.19 11.08
C LEU A 213 0.95 -6.56 10.35
N TRP A 214 1.77 -5.70 10.97
CA TRP A 214 2.87 -4.98 10.27
C TRP A 214 4.16 -4.72 11.04
#